data_AF-A0A2N1IEQ4-F1
#
_entry.id   AF-A0A2N1IEQ4-F1
#
_cell.length_a   1.000
_cell.length_b   1.000
_cell.length_c   1.000
_cell.angle_alpha   90.00
_cell.angle_beta   90.00
_cell.angle_gamma   90.00
#
_symmetry.space_group_name_H-M   'P 1'
#
loop_
_entity.id
_entity.type
_entity.pdbx_description
1 polymer ?
#
loop_
_entity_poly.entity_id
_entity_poly.type
_entity_poly.pdbx_seq_one_letter_code
_entity_poly.pdbx_strand_id
1 'polypeptide(L)'
;MKSRTKLACYAVVSSLLISQSVLAKETELADKLQICGEISLDTARLSCFDQLIKKQSATIVEAETTEFSAAQVDDFSKDHIKKTAEEKTNELLSISLTISKLEMTTRGQWIITFNNGQKWQQKDATKLRLKQGDQVTLTKGALSSVFLQKENTNKRIKVKRLK
;
A
#
# COMPACT_ATOMS: atom_id res chain seq x y z
N MET A 1 -38.76 -77.74 -3.31
CA MET A 1 -37.39 -77.40 -3.74
C MET A 1 -37.11 -75.94 -3.40
N LYS A 2 -35.88 -75.66 -3.00
CA LYS A 2 -35.40 -74.46 -2.30
C LYS A 2 -35.60 -73.13 -3.05
N SER A 3 -35.63 -72.08 -2.23
CA SER A 3 -35.70 -70.64 -2.46
C SER A 3 -34.89 -70.03 -3.61
N ARG A 4 -35.40 -68.88 -4.11
CA ARG A 4 -34.78 -67.53 -4.09
C ARG A 4 -35.63 -66.57 -4.94
N THR A 5 -36.67 -65.94 -4.39
CA THR A 5 -36.66 -64.58 -3.78
C THR A 5 -35.68 -63.59 -4.41
N LYS A 6 -36.26 -62.62 -5.12
CA LYS A 6 -35.96 -61.17 -5.14
C LYS A 6 -34.48 -60.76 -5.11
N LEU A 7 -33.97 -60.28 -6.25
CA LEU A 7 -33.25 -58.99 -6.41
C LEU A 7 -32.54 -59.03 -7.77
N ALA A 8 -32.99 -58.17 -8.70
CA ALA A 8 -32.28 -57.70 -9.91
C ALA A 8 -33.26 -57.07 -10.92
N CYS A 9 -34.50 -56.75 -10.54
CA CYS A 9 -35.09 -55.50 -11.02
C CYS A 9 -34.29 -54.37 -10.36
N TYR A 10 -34.00 -53.29 -11.09
CA TYR A 10 -33.12 -52.15 -10.73
C TYR A 10 -31.65 -52.29 -11.11
N ALA A 11 -31.35 -52.34 -12.41
CA ALA A 11 -30.05 -51.88 -12.92
C ALA A 11 -30.07 -51.34 -14.36
N VAL A 12 -31.24 -51.18 -14.99
CA VAL A 12 -31.34 -50.82 -16.42
C VAL A 12 -32.08 -49.50 -16.69
N VAL A 13 -32.62 -48.80 -15.68
CA VAL A 13 -33.32 -47.52 -15.91
C VAL A 13 -32.98 -46.52 -14.78
N SER A 14 -31.75 -46.00 -14.75
CA SER A 14 -31.41 -44.78 -13.96
C SER A 14 -29.98 -44.27 -14.24
N SER A 15 -29.63 -44.05 -15.51
CA SER A 15 -28.41 -43.32 -15.84
C SER A 15 -28.58 -42.42 -17.07
N LEU A 16 -29.67 -41.65 -17.09
CA LEU A 16 -29.85 -40.55 -18.04
C LEU A 16 -30.50 -39.35 -17.34
N LEU A 17 -29.83 -38.84 -16.30
CA LEU A 17 -30.04 -37.51 -15.74
C LEU A 17 -28.67 -36.96 -15.36
N ILE A 18 -27.84 -36.64 -16.36
CA ILE A 18 -26.76 -35.67 -16.18
C ILE A 18 -27.41 -34.30 -16.39
N SER A 19 -28.12 -33.82 -15.37
CA SER A 19 -28.51 -32.41 -15.30
C SER A 19 -27.22 -31.61 -15.14
N GLN A 20 -26.87 -30.83 -16.16
CA GLN A 20 -25.77 -29.88 -16.09
C GLN A 20 -26.10 -28.84 -15.02
N SER A 21 -25.53 -28.94 -13.83
CA SER A 21 -25.42 -27.79 -12.93
C SER A 21 -24.33 -26.88 -13.50
N VAL A 22 -24.70 -26.06 -14.48
CA VAL A 22 -23.85 -24.96 -14.94
C VAL A 22 -23.72 -23.98 -13.76
N LEU A 23 -22.51 -23.89 -13.21
CA LEU A 23 -22.14 -22.91 -12.19
C LEU A 23 -21.94 -21.53 -12.87
N ALA A 24 -23.03 -20.92 -13.36
CA ALA A 24 -23.00 -19.66 -14.12
C ALA A 24 -22.87 -18.40 -13.23
N LYS A 25 -21.98 -18.40 -12.23
CA LYS A 25 -21.77 -17.23 -11.35
C LYS A 25 -20.41 -16.56 -11.53
N GLU A 26 -19.40 -17.27 -12.00
CA GLU A 26 -18.06 -16.71 -12.15
C GLU A 26 -17.86 -15.92 -13.45
N THR A 27 -18.57 -16.28 -14.53
CA THR A 27 -18.47 -15.58 -15.82
C THR A 27 -19.01 -14.15 -15.75
N GLU A 28 -20.08 -13.92 -14.97
CA GLU A 28 -20.75 -12.61 -14.91
C GLU A 28 -19.88 -11.50 -14.31
N LEU A 29 -19.01 -11.83 -13.36
CA LEU A 29 -18.11 -10.84 -12.74
C LEU A 29 -16.88 -10.58 -13.62
N ALA A 30 -16.30 -11.64 -14.19
CA ALA A 30 -15.17 -11.53 -15.10
C ALA A 30 -15.52 -10.69 -16.35
N ASP A 31 -16.70 -10.93 -16.93
CA ASP A 31 -17.19 -10.18 -18.10
C ASP A 31 -17.39 -8.69 -17.78
N LYS A 32 -17.94 -8.37 -16.60
CA LYS A 32 -18.12 -6.98 -16.16
C LYS A 32 -16.79 -6.26 -15.93
N LEU A 33 -15.77 -6.96 -15.44
CA LEU A 33 -14.43 -6.40 -15.27
C LEU A 33 -13.76 -6.10 -16.62
N GLN A 34 -13.95 -6.97 -17.61
CA GLN A 34 -13.46 -6.75 -18.97
C GLN A 34 -14.13 -5.52 -19.61
N ILE A 35 -15.45 -5.37 -19.48
CA ILE A 35 -16.20 -4.22 -20.00
C ILE A 35 -15.67 -2.89 -19.40
N CYS A 36 -15.40 -2.85 -18.10
CA CYS A 36 -14.81 -1.64 -17.50
C CYS A 36 -13.39 -1.36 -18.05
N GLY A 37 -12.61 -2.39 -18.36
CA GLY A 37 -11.26 -2.27 -18.91
C GLY A 37 -11.18 -1.67 -20.33
N GLU A 38 -12.25 -1.81 -21.12
CA GLU A 38 -12.33 -1.29 -22.50
C GLU A 38 -12.67 0.21 -22.58
N ILE A 39 -13.04 0.84 -21.45
CA ILE A 39 -13.37 2.27 -21.40
C ILE A 39 -12.09 3.12 -21.51
N SER A 40 -12.03 3.98 -22.53
CA SER A 40 -10.86 4.83 -22.81
C SER A 40 -10.75 6.07 -21.91
N LEU A 41 -11.88 6.63 -21.46
CA LEU A 41 -11.90 7.81 -20.60
C LEU A 41 -11.66 7.42 -19.14
N ASP A 42 -10.57 7.92 -18.55
CA ASP A 42 -10.11 7.51 -17.21
C ASP A 42 -11.15 7.69 -16.10
N THR A 43 -11.89 8.80 -16.10
CA THR A 43 -12.91 9.08 -15.08
C THR A 43 -14.12 8.17 -15.19
N ALA A 44 -14.55 7.85 -16.41
CA ALA A 44 -15.64 6.91 -16.66
C ALA A 44 -15.22 5.49 -16.28
N ARG A 45 -14.00 5.08 -16.65
CA ARG A 45 -13.41 3.79 -16.28
C ARG A 45 -13.36 3.61 -14.77
N LEU A 46 -12.88 4.61 -14.04
CA LEU A 46 -12.79 4.55 -12.58
C LEU A 46 -14.18 4.37 -11.94
N SER A 47 -15.16 5.15 -12.39
CA SER A 47 -16.53 5.05 -11.88
C SER A 47 -17.21 3.69 -12.16
N CYS A 48 -16.84 3.01 -13.25
CA CYS A 48 -17.32 1.67 -13.60
C CYS A 48 -16.87 0.63 -12.56
N PHE A 49 -15.59 0.65 -12.19
CA PHE A 49 -15.04 -0.26 -11.18
C PHE A 49 -15.66 -0.03 -9.80
N ASP A 50 -15.83 1.23 -9.40
CA ASP A 50 -16.41 1.58 -8.10
C ASP A 50 -17.85 1.04 -7.94
N GLN A 51 -18.63 1.02 -9.02
CA GLN A 51 -20.00 0.48 -9.02
C GLN A 51 -20.03 -1.04 -8.82
N LEU A 52 -19.07 -1.78 -9.40
CA LEU A 52 -18.97 -3.23 -9.22
C LEU A 52 -18.65 -3.59 -7.76
N ILE A 53 -17.72 -2.86 -7.16
CA ILE A 53 -17.33 -3.06 -5.75
C ILE A 53 -18.51 -2.75 -4.83
N LYS A 54 -19.20 -1.62 -5.03
CA LYS A 54 -20.38 -1.25 -4.23
C LYS A 54 -21.50 -2.29 -4.28
N LYS A 55 -21.68 -2.95 -5.42
CA LYS A 55 -22.69 -4.01 -5.61
C LYS A 55 -22.27 -5.33 -4.92
N GLN A 56 -20.98 -5.66 -4.93
CA GLN A 56 -20.43 -6.84 -4.25
C GLN A 56 -20.44 -6.66 -2.71
N SER A 57 -20.17 -5.45 -2.21
CA SER A 57 -20.15 -5.14 -0.77
C SER A 57 -21.49 -5.29 -0.07
N ALA A 58 -22.61 -5.29 -0.80
CA ALA A 58 -23.94 -5.57 -0.24
C ALA A 58 -24.19 -7.07 0.03
N THR A 59 -23.31 -7.97 -0.41
CA THR A 59 -23.46 -9.44 -0.26
C THR A 59 -22.40 -10.06 0.65
N ILE A 60 -21.34 -9.33 1.01
CA ILE A 60 -20.27 -9.81 1.91
C ILE A 60 -20.40 -9.16 3.29
N VAL A 61 -21.57 -9.34 3.92
CA VAL A 61 -21.76 -9.02 5.34
C VAL A 61 -22.26 -10.25 6.08
N GLU A 62 -21.73 -11.44 5.77
CA GLU A 62 -21.89 -12.61 6.63
C GLU A 62 -20.85 -13.70 6.26
N ALA A 63 -19.63 -13.58 6.79
CA ALA A 63 -18.69 -14.69 6.91
C ALA A 63 -17.65 -14.38 7.99
N GLU A 64 -17.94 -14.89 9.18
CA GLU A 64 -17.02 -15.32 10.25
C GLU A 64 -15.78 -14.46 10.52
N THR A 65 -15.95 -13.44 11.36
CA THR A 65 -14.87 -12.97 12.22
C THR A 65 -14.71 -13.98 13.35
N THR A 66 -13.86 -14.99 13.15
CA THR A 66 -13.32 -15.74 14.28
C THR A 66 -12.56 -14.74 15.15
N GLU A 67 -13.06 -14.48 16.36
CA GLU A 67 -12.41 -13.63 17.34
C GLU A 67 -11.07 -14.24 17.74
N PHE A 68 -10.01 -13.81 17.06
CA PHE A 68 -8.66 -13.96 17.60
C PHE A 68 -8.58 -13.08 18.84
N SER A 69 -8.30 -13.70 20.00
CA SER A 69 -8.09 -12.96 21.24
C SER A 69 -7.00 -11.90 21.05
N ALA A 70 -7.16 -10.75 21.71
CA ALA A 70 -6.23 -9.63 21.61
C ALA A 70 -4.75 -10.02 21.86
N ALA A 71 -4.51 -11.09 22.61
CA ALA A 71 -3.17 -11.64 22.86
C ALA A 71 -2.54 -12.30 21.63
N GLN A 72 -3.32 -12.98 20.78
CA GLN A 72 -2.80 -13.70 19.61
C GLN A 72 -2.50 -12.75 18.44
N VAL A 73 -3.24 -11.64 18.36
CA VAL A 73 -2.95 -10.53 17.43
C VAL A 73 -1.75 -9.70 17.89
N ASP A 74 -1.53 -9.57 19.19
CA ASP A 74 -0.36 -8.89 19.76
C ASP A 74 0.93 -9.66 19.48
N ASP A 75 0.93 -10.99 19.60
CA ASP A 75 2.12 -11.81 19.36
C ASP A 75 2.51 -11.88 17.87
N PHE A 76 1.52 -11.96 16.97
CA PHE A 76 1.76 -11.85 15.52
C PHE A 76 2.16 -10.43 15.07
N SER A 77 1.76 -9.39 15.81
CA SER A 77 2.13 -7.99 15.53
C SER A 77 3.53 -7.61 16.02
N LYS A 78 4.27 -8.49 16.72
CA LYS A 78 5.63 -8.17 17.18
C LYS A 78 6.67 -8.25 16.07
N ASP A 79 6.41 -9.01 15.01
CA ASP A 79 7.30 -9.08 13.83
C ASP A 79 7.02 -7.98 12.80
N HIS A 80 5.86 -7.32 12.89
CA HIS A 80 5.57 -6.09 12.18
C HIS A 80 5.48 -4.97 13.20
N ILE A 81 6.63 -4.37 13.56
CA ILE A 81 6.70 -3.10 14.30
C ILE A 81 5.63 -2.18 13.71
N LYS A 82 4.49 -2.03 14.41
CA LYS A 82 3.40 -1.17 13.96
C LYS A 82 3.97 0.23 13.98
N LYS A 83 4.39 0.71 12.80
CA LYS A 83 4.89 2.07 12.66
C LYS A 83 3.91 3.02 13.33
N THR A 84 4.40 3.81 14.27
CA THR A 84 3.57 4.75 15.03
C THR A 84 2.86 5.68 14.06
N ALA A 85 1.68 6.19 14.39
CA ALA A 85 0.99 7.18 13.55
C ALA A 85 1.91 8.37 13.16
N GLU A 86 2.83 8.72 14.06
CA GLU A 86 3.88 9.72 13.85
C GLU A 86 4.90 9.31 12.77
N GLU A 87 5.32 8.04 12.73
CA GLU A 87 6.28 7.54 11.74
C GLU A 87 5.65 7.50 10.34
N LYS A 88 4.40 7.04 10.24
CA LYS A 88 3.65 7.07 8.98
C LYS A 88 3.46 8.50 8.47
N THR A 89 3.18 9.45 9.37
CA THR A 89 3.03 10.87 9.01
C THR A 89 4.37 11.46 8.56
N ASN A 90 5.48 11.11 9.21
CA ASN A 90 6.80 11.56 8.80
C ASN A 90 7.19 11.01 7.42
N GLU A 91 6.83 9.78 7.08
CA GLU A 91 7.06 9.21 5.75
C GLU A 91 6.31 9.98 4.65
N LEU A 92 5.05 10.33 4.88
CA LEU A 92 4.26 11.14 3.94
C LEU A 92 4.78 12.58 3.77
N LEU A 93 5.46 13.10 4.79
CA LEU A 93 6.01 14.47 4.81
C LEU A 93 7.50 14.51 4.44
N SER A 94 8.07 13.39 4.01
CA SER A 94 9.49 13.26 3.70
C SER A 94 9.75 13.06 2.21
N ILE A 95 10.83 13.64 1.72
CA ILE A 95 11.36 13.41 0.36
C ILE A 95 12.86 13.12 0.43
N SER A 96 13.31 12.17 -0.38
CA SER A 96 14.75 11.84 -0.50
C SER A 96 15.36 12.58 -1.68
N LEU A 97 16.53 13.19 -1.47
CA LEU A 97 17.27 13.93 -2.48
C LEU A 97 18.76 13.58 -2.40
N THR A 98 19.45 13.69 -3.52
CA THR A 98 20.90 13.53 -3.62
C THR A 98 21.58 14.88 -3.73
N ILE A 99 22.65 15.07 -2.95
CA ILE A 99 23.45 16.29 -2.93
C ILE A 99 24.31 16.39 -4.18
N SER A 100 24.13 17.46 -4.97
CA SER A 100 24.93 17.77 -6.15
C SER A 100 26.12 18.67 -5.81
N LYS A 101 25.95 19.63 -4.89
CA LYS A 101 27.01 20.58 -4.49
C LYS A 101 26.84 21.00 -3.03
N LEU A 102 27.96 21.21 -2.35
CA LEU A 102 28.03 21.76 -1.00
C LEU A 102 28.92 22.99 -0.97
N GLU A 103 28.43 24.03 -0.30
CA GLU A 103 29.16 25.25 -0.02
C GLU A 103 28.97 25.61 1.46
N MET A 104 29.91 26.35 2.04
CA MET A 104 29.76 26.90 3.39
C MET A 104 29.69 28.42 3.32
N THR A 105 28.80 29.00 4.13
CA THR A 105 28.81 30.44 4.40
C THR A 105 30.00 30.83 5.28
N THR A 106 30.31 32.13 5.33
CA THR A 106 31.32 32.69 6.26
C THR A 106 31.03 32.40 7.73
N ARG A 107 29.77 32.11 8.08
CA ARG A 107 29.33 31.76 9.44
C ARG A 107 29.31 30.25 9.69
N GLY A 108 29.76 29.43 8.72
CA GLY A 108 29.82 27.97 8.84
C GLY A 108 28.49 27.23 8.63
N GLN A 109 27.43 27.89 8.16
CA GLN A 109 26.20 27.20 7.72
C GLN A 109 26.36 26.60 6.33
N TRP A 110 25.82 25.40 6.12
CA TRP A 110 25.76 24.74 4.82
C TRP A 110 24.82 25.45 3.84
N ILE A 111 25.26 25.56 2.58
CA ILE A 111 24.45 25.78 1.39
C ILE A 111 24.51 24.48 0.58
N ILE A 112 23.38 23.80 0.47
CA ILE A 112 23.22 22.52 -0.21
C ILE A 112 22.50 22.74 -1.54
N THR A 113 23.09 22.28 -2.63
CA THR A 113 22.40 22.16 -3.92
C THR A 113 22.11 20.68 -4.17
N PHE A 114 20.90 20.38 -4.62
CA PHE A 114 20.46 19.03 -4.96
C PHE A 114 20.51 18.78 -6.47
N ASN A 115 20.43 17.52 -6.89
CA ASN A 115 20.41 17.13 -8.30
C ASN A 115 19.23 17.72 -9.09
N ASN A 116 18.11 17.99 -8.42
CA ASN A 116 16.94 18.64 -9.02
C ASN A 116 17.10 20.18 -9.12
N GLY A 117 18.30 20.72 -8.88
CA GLY A 117 18.61 22.14 -8.95
C GLY A 117 18.15 22.97 -7.73
N GLN A 118 17.42 22.38 -6.78
CA GLN A 118 17.00 23.10 -5.59
C GLN A 118 18.19 23.46 -4.70
N LYS A 119 18.18 24.68 -4.18
CA LYS A 119 19.18 25.18 -3.23
C LYS A 119 18.56 25.42 -1.87
N TRP A 120 19.22 24.96 -0.83
CA TRP A 120 18.77 25.04 0.55
C TRP A 120 19.92 25.50 1.45
N GLN A 121 19.61 26.29 2.47
CA GLN A 121 20.57 26.79 3.43
C GLN A 121 20.20 26.34 4.84
N GLN A 122 21.21 25.88 5.58
CA GLN A 122 21.08 25.61 7.01
C GLN A 122 20.73 26.89 7.79
N LYS A 123 19.87 26.76 8.80
CA LYS A 123 19.37 27.86 9.65
C LYS A 123 19.65 27.69 11.14
N ASP A 124 20.08 26.51 11.57
CA ASP A 124 20.53 26.27 12.93
C ASP A 124 22.07 26.19 13.02
N ALA A 125 22.58 26.00 14.24
CA ALA A 125 24.02 25.84 14.51
C ALA A 125 24.46 24.37 14.57
N THR A 126 23.55 23.43 14.28
CA THR A 126 23.78 21.99 14.44
C THR A 126 24.83 21.50 13.44
N LYS A 127 25.90 20.88 13.93
CA LYS A 127 26.93 20.33 13.04
C LYS A 127 26.47 19.00 12.44
N LEU A 128 26.40 18.94 11.12
CA LEU A 128 26.18 17.71 10.36
C LEU A 128 27.25 17.59 9.28
N ARG A 129 27.86 16.40 9.19
CA ARG A 129 28.86 16.10 8.16
C ARG A 129 28.14 15.66 6.89
N LEU A 130 28.25 16.46 5.84
CA LEU A 130 27.69 16.21 4.52
C LEU A 130 28.82 16.12 3.50
N LYS A 131 28.64 15.28 2.49
CA LYS A 131 29.51 15.14 1.33
C LYS A 131 28.67 15.20 0.06
N GLN A 132 29.29 15.61 -1.04
CA GLN A 132 28.67 15.51 -2.36
C GLN A 132 28.36 14.04 -2.66
N GLY A 133 27.20 13.77 -3.27
CA GLY A 133 26.71 12.42 -3.55
C GLY A 133 25.97 11.76 -2.39
N ASP A 134 25.98 12.34 -1.18
CA ASP A 134 25.19 11.80 -0.07
C ASP A 134 23.69 11.85 -0.41
N GLN A 135 22.98 10.77 -0.07
CA GLN A 135 21.53 10.71 -0.04
C GLN A 135 21.02 11.25 1.30
N VAL A 136 20.07 12.18 1.23
CA VAL A 136 19.51 12.87 2.40
C VAL A 136 18.00 12.97 2.28
N THR A 137 17.34 12.95 3.44
CA THR A 137 15.89 13.08 3.55
C THR A 137 15.54 14.47 4.05
N LEU A 138 14.66 15.16 3.34
CA LEU A 138 14.00 16.38 3.80
C LEU A 138 12.64 16.02 4.40
N THR A 139 12.41 16.36 5.66
CA THR A 139 11.15 16.12 6.36
C THR A 139 10.52 17.45 6.76
N LYS A 140 9.23 17.63 6.42
CA LYS A 140 8.45 18.79 6.86
C LYS A 140 8.03 18.61 8.32
N GLY A 141 8.36 19.59 9.16
CA GLY A 141 7.96 19.65 10.56
C GLY A 141 6.83 20.66 10.79
N ALA A 142 6.51 20.88 12.07
CA ALA A 142 5.55 21.89 12.50
C ALA A 142 5.96 23.31 12.05
N LEU A 143 4.98 24.21 11.93
CA LEU A 143 5.18 25.63 11.60
C LEU A 143 6.02 25.86 10.33
N SER A 144 5.82 25.04 9.30
CA SER A 144 6.56 25.10 8.03
C SER A 144 8.08 24.97 8.18
N SER A 145 8.56 24.34 9.26
CA SER A 145 9.96 23.96 9.38
C SER A 145 10.28 22.81 8.43
N VAL A 146 11.51 22.76 7.95
CA VAL A 146 12.01 21.65 7.15
C VAL A 146 13.34 21.22 7.74
N PHE A 147 13.50 19.91 7.92
CA PHE A 147 14.70 19.30 8.46
C PHE A 147 15.37 18.46 7.40
N LEU A 148 16.70 18.50 7.36
CA LEU A 148 17.54 17.65 6.52
C LEU A 148 18.25 16.64 7.40
N GLN A 149 18.14 15.37 7.05
CA GLN A 149 18.80 14.26 7.73
C GLN A 149 19.58 13.44 6.70
N LYS A 150 20.83 13.08 7.04
CA LYS A 150 21.63 12.17 6.22
C LYS A 150 21.28 10.73 6.59
N GLU A 151 21.25 9.84 5.58
CA GLU A 151 21.11 8.41 5.81
C GLU A 151 22.14 7.89 6.82
N ASN A 152 21.72 6.93 7.66
CA ASN A 152 22.51 6.34 8.75
C ASN A 152 22.93 7.33 9.85
N THR A 153 22.27 8.48 9.98
CA THR A 153 22.50 9.43 11.07
C THR A 153 21.20 9.80 11.76
N ASN A 154 21.20 9.91 13.09
CA ASN A 154 20.05 10.42 13.85
C ASN A 154 20.06 11.95 13.99
N LYS A 155 21.08 12.61 13.43
CA LYS A 155 21.22 14.07 13.47
C LYS A 155 20.53 14.69 12.27
N ARG A 156 19.76 15.74 12.53
CA ARG A 156 19.11 16.56 11.51
C ARG A 156 19.44 18.02 11.70
N ILE A 157 19.44 18.77 10.60
CA ILE A 157 19.66 20.22 10.60
C ILE A 157 18.42 20.92 10.06
N LYS A 158 18.07 22.07 10.63
CA LYS A 158 16.98 22.92 10.11
C LYS A 158 17.45 23.63 8.86
N VAL A 159 16.69 23.52 7.77
CA VAL A 159 17.02 24.11 6.48
C VAL A 159 15.91 25.01 5.96
N LYS A 160 16.27 25.97 5.13
CA LYS A 160 15.34 26.84 4.40
C LYS A 160 15.74 26.89 2.93
N ARG A 161 14.76 26.75 2.04
CA ARG A 161 14.97 26.87 0.60
C ARG A 161 15.44 28.29 0.25
N LEU A 162 16.47 28.38 -0.58
CA LEU A 162 16.92 29.61 -1.22
C LEU A 162 16.11 29.80 -2.51
N LYS A 163 15.69 31.04 -2.77
CA LYS A 163 15.05 31.42 -4.05
C LYS A 163 16.12 31.60 -5.11
#